data_AF-A0A521HF36-F1
#
_entry.id   AF-A0A521HF36-F1
#
_cell.length_a   1.000
_cell.length_b   1.000
_cell.length_c   1.000
_cell.angle_alpha   90.00
_cell.angle_beta   90.00
_cell.angle_gamma   90.00
#
_symmetry.space_group_name_H-M   'P 1'
#
loop_
_entity.id
_entity.type
_entity.pdbx_description
1 polymer ?
#
loop_
_entity_poly.entity_id
_entity_poly.type
_entity_poly.pdbx_seq_one_letter_code
_entity_poly.pdbx_strand_id
1 'polypeptide(L)'
;MLKKTTLLLALLLCNVIAFSQYVNVKYTCDNQNPGNLNKGIDDLGLVARGWNVVRGGSATPVWSGVQTIPFAFNLNGTNFTQYKVSTTGIVTFDLAATAVPDSNNVALPSSLIPDNSVCVWGMTARAGSNDSIGNRTFGTAPNRQHWVWFSSMSPPGGGSGFSYWGIVFEETTNNIFIVDARTQPAGLFTFTLGIQIDNATAYQVFGSPNIASSVITTNTGVTDASDQVYYKFNTSLSQYDVRPKTFSLKNEFPYRNYNAGPYAINGSLANLGSQTLTSLVLNYSVDGGAPISTAALTVNIAGGACFNYNHPTA
;
A
#
# COMPACT_ATOMS: atom_id res chain seq x y z
N MET A 1 2.49 -8.52 55.12
CA MET A 1 1.95 -7.62 54.08
C MET A 1 2.98 -7.20 53.01
N LEU A 2 4.29 -7.20 53.31
CA LEU A 2 5.35 -6.77 52.37
C LEU A 2 5.49 -7.61 51.06
N LYS A 3 5.21 -8.92 51.09
CA LYS A 3 5.37 -9.81 49.92
C LYS A 3 4.34 -9.56 48.81
N LYS A 4 3.15 -9.04 49.14
CA LYS A 4 2.09 -8.74 48.15
C LYS A 4 2.33 -7.40 47.46
N THR A 5 2.93 -6.43 48.15
CA THR A 5 3.29 -5.13 47.59
C THR A 5 4.48 -5.21 46.63
N THR A 6 5.46 -6.10 46.88
CA THR A 6 6.59 -6.31 45.94
C THR A 6 6.16 -6.92 44.60
N LEU A 7 5.18 -7.85 44.61
CA LEU A 7 4.66 -8.47 43.39
C LEU A 7 3.87 -7.49 42.52
N LEU A 8 3.07 -6.60 43.13
CA LEU A 8 2.38 -5.54 42.40
C LEU A 8 3.34 -4.54 41.74
N LEU A 9 4.43 -4.20 42.43
CA LEU A 9 5.45 -3.29 41.90
C LEU A 9 6.26 -3.93 40.75
N ALA A 10 6.50 -5.24 40.81
CA ALA A 10 7.13 -6.00 39.73
C ALA A 10 6.22 -6.14 38.50
N LEU A 11 4.90 -6.32 38.67
CA LEU A 11 3.96 -6.32 37.54
C LEU A 11 3.81 -4.94 36.89
N LEU A 12 3.91 -3.84 37.66
CA LEU A 12 3.91 -2.47 37.13
C LEU A 12 5.19 -2.13 36.34
N LEU A 13 6.30 -2.81 36.62
CA LEU A 13 7.57 -2.68 35.89
C LEU A 13 7.63 -3.53 34.61
N CYS A 14 6.71 -4.49 34.45
CA CYS A 14 6.57 -5.31 33.23
C CYS A 14 5.58 -4.69 32.23
N ASN A 15 5.57 -3.37 32.06
CA ASN A 15 4.96 -2.77 30.87
C ASN A 15 5.80 -3.21 29.67
N VAL A 16 5.42 -4.34 29.09
CA VAL A 16 5.99 -4.84 27.85
C VAL A 16 5.59 -3.82 26.78
N ILE A 17 6.55 -3.02 26.33
CA ILE A 17 6.37 -2.21 25.13
C ILE A 17 6.27 -3.22 23.99
N ALA A 18 5.06 -3.50 23.53
CA ALA A 18 4.86 -4.34 22.36
C ALA A 18 5.21 -3.48 21.14
N PHE A 19 6.38 -3.71 20.56
CA PHE A 19 6.71 -3.16 19.25
C PHE A 19 5.86 -3.84 18.19
N SER A 20 5.43 -3.08 17.20
CA SER A 20 4.63 -3.65 16.13
C SER A 20 5.53 -4.33 15.10
N GLN A 21 5.21 -5.59 14.79
CA GLN A 21 5.84 -6.29 13.67
C GLN A 21 5.03 -5.99 12.40
N TYR A 22 5.65 -5.31 11.44
CA TYR A 22 5.01 -5.08 10.15
C TYR A 22 5.20 -6.28 9.24
N VAL A 23 4.13 -6.62 8.55
CA VAL A 23 4.08 -7.60 7.47
C VAL A 23 3.61 -6.88 6.22
N ASN A 24 4.04 -7.34 5.04
CA ASN A 24 3.65 -6.74 3.77
C ASN A 24 3.09 -7.75 2.78
N VAL A 25 2.07 -7.31 2.03
CA VAL A 25 1.40 -8.09 0.97
C VAL A 25 1.23 -7.20 -0.25
N LYS A 26 1.54 -7.74 -1.44
CA LYS A 26 1.37 -7.05 -2.72
C LYS A 26 0.02 -7.39 -3.33
N TYR A 27 -0.82 -6.38 -3.50
CA TYR A 27 -2.12 -6.47 -4.16
C TYR A 27 -1.95 -6.14 -5.65
N THR A 28 -2.17 -7.12 -6.51
CA THR A 28 -1.91 -7.00 -7.95
C THR A 28 -3.14 -7.03 -8.82
N CYS A 29 -4.29 -7.34 -8.24
CA CYS A 29 -5.50 -7.62 -9.00
C CYS A 29 -6.69 -6.79 -8.55
N ASP A 30 -6.50 -5.81 -7.67
CA ASP A 30 -7.58 -4.99 -7.16
C ASP A 30 -8.16 -4.06 -8.22
N ASN A 31 -7.33 -3.66 -9.20
CA ASN A 31 -7.68 -2.75 -10.29
C ASN A 31 -8.28 -1.44 -9.77
N GLN A 32 -7.72 -0.96 -8.66
CA GLN A 32 -8.08 0.28 -7.99
C GLN A 32 -6.98 0.61 -6.98
N ASN A 33 -6.93 1.87 -6.57
CA ASN A 33 -6.14 2.31 -5.44
C ASN A 33 -6.66 1.74 -4.11
N PRO A 34 -5.81 1.69 -3.05
CA PRO A 34 -6.22 1.28 -1.71
C PRO A 34 -7.54 1.93 -1.27
N GLY A 35 -8.50 1.13 -0.81
CA GLY A 35 -9.80 1.61 -0.34
C GLY A 35 -10.70 2.26 -1.41
N ASN A 36 -10.28 2.29 -2.67
CA ASN A 36 -11.01 2.93 -3.79
C ASN A 36 -11.38 4.41 -3.54
N LEU A 37 -10.60 5.13 -2.72
CA LEU A 37 -10.86 6.53 -2.37
C LEU A 37 -10.23 7.50 -3.38
N ASN A 38 -8.99 7.24 -3.80
CA ASN A 38 -8.31 8.01 -4.84
C ASN A 38 -8.58 7.42 -6.23
N LYS A 39 -9.49 8.06 -6.98
CA LYS A 39 -9.89 7.66 -8.35
C LYS A 39 -9.37 8.60 -9.43
N GLY A 40 -8.41 9.48 -9.09
CA GLY A 40 -7.92 10.49 -10.02
C GLY A 40 -7.04 9.91 -11.12
N ILE A 41 -6.98 10.61 -12.27
CA ILE A 41 -6.05 10.33 -13.39
C ILE A 41 -4.62 10.62 -12.96
N ASP A 42 -3.63 9.81 -13.34
CA ASP A 42 -2.25 9.85 -12.84
C ASP A 42 -1.26 10.72 -13.61
N ASP A 43 -1.53 11.01 -14.89
CA ASP A 43 -0.58 11.65 -15.81
C ASP A 43 -0.77 13.16 -15.98
N LEU A 44 -1.78 13.73 -15.34
CA LEU A 44 -1.98 15.18 -15.26
C LEU A 44 -1.11 15.79 -14.16
N GLY A 45 -0.67 17.03 -14.36
CA GLY A 45 0.07 17.79 -13.35
C GLY A 45 -0.70 17.86 -12.02
N LEU A 46 0.03 17.78 -10.91
CA LEU A 46 -0.53 17.69 -9.55
C LEU A 46 -1.58 18.75 -9.24
N VAL A 47 -1.35 20.01 -9.62
CA VAL A 47 -2.28 21.12 -9.38
C VAL A 47 -3.60 20.91 -10.12
N ALA A 48 -3.56 20.48 -11.38
CA ALA A 48 -4.76 20.19 -12.17
C ALA A 48 -5.58 19.03 -11.57
N ARG A 49 -4.90 18.11 -10.89
CA ARG A 49 -5.51 17.02 -10.12
C ARG A 49 -5.98 17.45 -8.72
N GLY A 50 -5.81 18.71 -8.32
CA GLY A 50 -6.19 19.23 -7.00
C GLY A 50 -5.28 18.78 -5.85
N TRP A 51 -4.02 18.44 -6.13
CA TRP A 51 -3.02 18.12 -5.12
C TRP A 51 -2.26 19.37 -4.68
N ASN A 52 -1.85 19.40 -3.42
CA ASN A 52 -0.90 20.40 -2.94
C ASN A 52 0.51 19.96 -3.37
N VAL A 53 1.22 20.80 -4.13
CA VAL A 53 2.62 20.54 -4.49
C VAL A 53 3.53 20.93 -3.33
N VAL A 54 4.19 19.94 -2.75
CA VAL A 54 5.07 20.14 -1.58
C VAL A 54 6.53 20.30 -1.97
N ARG A 55 6.91 19.82 -3.16
CA ARG A 55 8.28 19.91 -3.67
C ARG A 55 8.33 19.70 -5.19
N GLY A 56 9.01 20.59 -5.92
CA GLY A 56 9.39 20.36 -7.32
C GLY A 56 10.81 19.78 -7.46
N GLY A 57 11.27 19.56 -8.69
CA GLY A 57 12.63 19.09 -8.97
C GLY A 57 13.76 19.91 -8.30
N SER A 58 14.87 19.24 -8.00
CA SER A 58 16.06 19.82 -7.36
C SER A 58 17.35 19.28 -7.99
N ALA A 59 18.43 20.06 -7.92
CA ALA A 59 19.73 19.65 -8.44
C ALA A 59 20.44 18.66 -7.50
N THR A 60 20.17 18.75 -6.20
CA THR A 60 20.64 17.83 -5.17
C THR A 60 19.47 17.30 -4.35
N PRO A 61 19.63 16.14 -3.67
CA PRO A 61 18.63 15.64 -2.74
C PRO A 61 18.24 16.69 -1.70
N VAL A 62 16.93 16.88 -1.49
CA VAL A 62 16.40 17.91 -0.59
C VAL A 62 15.10 17.44 0.07
N TRP A 63 14.89 17.82 1.33
CA TRP A 63 13.62 17.65 2.04
C TRP A 63 12.62 18.72 1.59
N SER A 64 11.34 18.38 1.55
CA SER A 64 10.26 19.37 1.58
C SER A 64 10.31 20.18 2.88
N GLY A 65 9.57 21.29 2.93
CA GLY A 65 9.14 21.83 4.22
C GLY A 65 8.26 20.82 4.97
N VAL A 66 8.06 21.04 6.28
CA VAL A 66 7.20 20.20 7.11
C VAL A 66 5.76 20.19 6.56
N GLN A 67 5.20 18.99 6.42
CA GLN A 67 3.84 18.73 6.00
C GLN A 67 3.02 18.18 7.15
N THR A 68 1.69 18.25 7.04
CA THR A 68 0.75 17.79 8.06
C THR A 68 -0.11 16.65 7.53
N ILE A 69 -0.28 15.60 8.33
CA ILE A 69 -1.31 14.57 8.15
C ILE A 69 -2.52 14.94 9.04
N PRO A 70 -3.75 15.00 8.52
CA PRO A 70 -4.89 15.61 9.25
C PRO A 70 -5.53 14.68 10.29
N PHE A 71 -4.81 13.65 10.71
CA PHE A 71 -5.15 12.71 11.78
C PHE A 71 -3.86 12.23 12.45
N ALA A 72 -3.97 11.72 13.67
CA ALA A 72 -2.85 11.07 14.34
C ALA A 72 -2.58 9.72 13.66
N PHE A 73 -1.42 9.59 13.03
CA PHE A 73 -0.96 8.35 12.42
C PHE A 73 0.01 7.64 13.36
N ASN A 74 -0.29 6.41 13.76
CA ASN A 74 0.56 5.63 14.64
C ASN A 74 1.61 4.84 13.84
N LEU A 75 2.88 5.15 14.01
CA LEU A 75 3.99 4.36 13.50
C LEU A 75 4.73 3.73 14.69
N ASN A 76 4.69 2.41 14.76
CA ASN A 76 5.35 1.61 15.81
C ASN A 76 5.09 2.13 17.25
N GLY A 77 3.83 2.41 17.57
CA GLY A 77 3.43 2.87 18.90
C GLY A 77 3.52 4.39 19.11
N THR A 78 4.15 5.14 18.20
CA THR A 78 4.26 6.60 18.29
C THR A 78 3.29 7.30 17.34
N ASN A 79 2.54 8.28 17.84
CA ASN A 79 1.62 9.07 17.02
C ASN A 79 2.33 10.26 16.39
N PHE A 80 2.20 10.40 15.08
CA PHE A 80 2.73 11.50 14.30
C PHE A 80 1.61 12.25 13.59
N THR A 81 1.78 13.58 13.49
CA THR A 81 0.88 14.48 12.74
C THR A 81 1.62 15.30 11.70
N GLN A 82 2.94 15.18 11.64
CA GLN A 82 3.80 15.95 10.76
C GLN A 82 4.90 15.09 10.17
N TYR A 83 5.34 15.40 8.96
CA TYR A 83 6.39 14.67 8.25
C TYR A 83 7.16 15.59 7.30
N LYS A 84 8.27 15.09 6.76
CA LYS A 84 8.96 15.66 5.59
C LYS A 84 9.05 14.59 4.50
N VAL A 85 9.16 15.03 3.25
CA VAL A 85 9.38 14.13 2.11
C VAL A 85 10.63 14.52 1.33
N SER A 86 11.46 13.54 0.98
CA SER A 86 12.68 13.77 0.18
C SER A 86 12.36 13.77 -1.31
N THR A 87 13.20 14.45 -2.08
CA THR A 87 13.22 14.31 -3.55
C THR A 87 13.72 12.94 -4.04
N THR A 88 13.97 12.00 -3.13
CA THR A 88 14.54 10.67 -3.43
C THR A 88 13.61 9.50 -3.07
N GLY A 89 12.36 9.80 -2.68
CA GLY A 89 11.33 8.78 -2.44
C GLY A 89 11.13 8.38 -0.98
N ILE A 90 11.52 9.22 -0.01
CA ILE A 90 11.42 8.91 1.42
C ILE A 90 10.46 9.88 2.10
N VAL A 91 9.50 9.36 2.87
CA VAL A 91 8.74 10.13 3.86
C VAL A 91 9.31 9.82 5.23
N THR A 92 9.67 10.84 6.01
CA THR A 92 10.15 10.67 7.38
C THR A 92 9.30 11.45 8.36
N PHE A 93 9.00 10.84 9.50
CA PHE A 93 8.40 11.48 10.65
C PHE A 93 9.45 12.09 11.60
N ASP A 94 10.75 11.86 11.36
CA ASP A 94 11.83 12.57 12.03
C ASP A 94 12.00 13.99 11.44
N LEU A 95 11.39 14.96 12.12
CA LEU A 95 11.47 16.36 11.74
C LEU A 95 12.88 16.96 11.93
N ALA A 96 13.75 16.32 12.73
CA ALA A 96 15.12 16.77 12.95
C ALA A 96 16.10 16.31 11.85
N ALA A 97 15.70 15.37 10.98
CA ALA A 97 16.56 14.90 9.88
C ALA A 97 17.04 16.05 8.96
N THR A 98 18.35 16.29 8.93
CA THR A 98 18.96 17.33 8.08
C THR A 98 19.64 16.75 6.85
N ALA A 99 20.31 15.60 7.00
CA ALA A 99 20.85 14.84 5.88
C ALA A 99 19.70 14.29 5.02
N VAL A 100 19.82 14.43 3.71
CA VAL A 100 18.85 13.87 2.75
C VAL A 100 19.54 12.71 2.04
N PRO A 101 18.97 11.49 2.07
CA PRO A 101 19.55 10.36 1.36
C PRO A 101 19.60 10.65 -0.13
N ASP A 102 20.68 10.24 -0.79
CA ASP A 102 20.77 10.30 -2.25
C ASP A 102 19.79 9.32 -2.90
N SER A 103 19.87 9.12 -4.22
CA SER A 103 18.97 8.21 -4.93
C SER A 103 19.52 6.78 -5.08
N ASN A 104 20.70 6.49 -4.52
CA ASN A 104 21.33 5.18 -4.55
C ASN A 104 20.77 4.32 -3.42
N ASN A 105 19.71 3.59 -3.74
CA ASN A 105 18.99 2.82 -2.74
C ASN A 105 19.73 1.55 -2.30
N VAL A 106 19.63 1.24 -1.01
CA VAL A 106 20.14 0.00 -0.41
C VAL A 106 19.06 -0.69 0.41
N ALA A 107 19.33 -1.90 0.87
CA ALA A 107 18.42 -2.63 1.77
C ALA A 107 18.23 -1.87 3.10
N LEU A 108 17.06 -2.01 3.72
CA LEU A 108 16.78 -1.53 5.07
C LEU A 108 17.07 -2.63 6.12
N PRO A 109 17.46 -2.27 7.36
CA PRO A 109 17.72 -0.90 7.82
C PRO A 109 19.02 -0.32 7.25
N SER A 110 19.08 0.99 7.14
CA SER A 110 20.24 1.74 6.64
C SER A 110 20.45 3.00 7.46
N SER A 111 21.70 3.26 7.84
CA SER A 111 22.10 4.49 8.54
C SER A 111 21.95 5.75 7.67
N LEU A 112 21.74 5.59 6.36
CA LEU A 112 21.43 6.70 5.47
C LEU A 112 20.01 7.21 5.68
N ILE A 113 19.08 6.31 6.02
CA ILE A 113 17.66 6.64 6.15
C ILE A 113 17.40 7.15 7.58
N PRO A 114 16.70 8.28 7.76
CA PRO A 114 16.29 8.70 9.09
C PRO A 114 15.35 7.69 9.75
N ASP A 115 15.31 7.69 11.07
CA ASP A 115 14.36 6.91 11.85
C ASP A 115 12.91 7.30 11.49
N ASN A 116 11.97 6.39 11.74
CA ASN A 116 10.54 6.59 11.47
C ASN A 116 10.25 7.02 10.02
N SER A 117 10.77 6.25 9.06
CA SER A 117 10.66 6.55 7.63
C SER A 117 9.91 5.47 6.84
N VAL A 118 9.20 5.88 5.79
CA VAL A 118 8.61 5.02 4.76
C VAL A 118 9.26 5.33 3.43
N CYS A 119 9.71 4.29 2.72
CA CYS A 119 10.57 4.40 1.55
C CYS A 119 9.92 3.82 0.30
N VAL A 120 9.93 4.62 -0.77
CA VAL A 120 9.96 4.20 -2.17
C VAL A 120 11.30 4.71 -2.74
N TRP A 121 12.39 4.25 -2.13
CA TRP A 121 13.71 4.84 -2.34
C TRP A 121 14.37 4.27 -3.59
N GLY A 122 14.93 5.13 -4.45
CA GLY A 122 15.49 4.72 -5.76
C GLY A 122 15.01 5.57 -6.94
N MET A 123 14.66 6.82 -6.68
CA MET A 123 14.20 7.79 -7.70
C MET A 123 14.79 9.17 -7.40
N THR A 124 14.63 10.12 -8.32
CA THR A 124 15.00 11.52 -8.08
C THR A 124 13.98 12.48 -8.68
N ALA A 125 13.60 13.53 -7.94
CA ALA A 125 12.93 14.69 -8.52
C ALA A 125 13.97 15.64 -9.10
N ARG A 126 14.23 15.54 -10.40
CA ARG A 126 15.35 16.18 -11.08
C ARG A 126 15.08 17.65 -11.39
N ALA A 127 16.04 18.54 -11.16
CA ALA A 127 15.93 19.95 -11.57
C ALA A 127 15.67 20.11 -13.08
N GLY A 128 14.78 21.04 -13.45
CA GLY A 128 14.46 21.37 -14.84
C GLY A 128 13.56 20.34 -15.54
N SER A 129 13.04 19.34 -14.82
CA SER A 129 12.04 18.40 -15.30
C SER A 129 10.62 18.80 -14.83
N ASN A 130 9.62 17.99 -15.20
CA ASN A 130 8.26 18.05 -14.64
C ASN A 130 8.10 17.22 -13.35
N ASP A 131 9.19 16.70 -12.78
CA ASP A 131 9.17 15.90 -11.56
C ASP A 131 8.66 16.74 -10.39
N SER A 132 7.72 16.17 -9.64
CA SER A 132 7.11 16.87 -8.52
C SER A 132 6.55 15.90 -7.49
N ILE A 133 6.43 16.39 -6.26
CA ILE A 133 5.88 15.67 -5.14
C ILE A 133 4.71 16.48 -4.60
N GLY A 134 3.60 15.80 -4.36
CA GLY A 134 2.42 16.43 -3.78
C GLY A 134 1.81 15.61 -2.68
N ASN A 135 0.92 16.23 -1.92
CA ASN A 135 0.07 15.54 -0.96
C ASN A 135 -1.41 15.86 -1.14
N ARG A 136 -2.25 14.93 -0.70
CA ARG A 136 -3.70 15.09 -0.66
C ARG A 136 -4.33 14.11 0.31
N THR A 137 -5.42 14.52 0.95
CA THR A 137 -6.24 13.63 1.79
C THR A 137 -7.54 13.31 1.09
N PHE A 138 -7.90 12.02 1.06
CA PHE A 138 -9.16 11.51 0.53
C PHE A 138 -10.01 10.89 1.65
N GLY A 139 -11.32 10.78 1.40
CA GLY A 139 -12.29 10.25 2.37
C GLY A 139 -12.75 11.30 3.40
N THR A 140 -13.55 10.83 4.36
CA THR A 140 -14.12 11.63 5.45
C THR A 140 -13.76 10.98 6.78
N ALA A 141 -13.46 11.78 7.81
CA ALA A 141 -13.15 11.23 9.13
C ALA A 141 -14.29 10.33 9.64
N PRO A 142 -13.96 9.20 10.31
CA PRO A 142 -12.63 8.73 10.69
C PRO A 142 -11.97 7.79 9.65
N ASN A 143 -12.42 7.80 8.40
CA ASN A 143 -11.96 6.88 7.34
C ASN A 143 -11.26 7.65 6.21
N ARG A 144 -10.15 8.33 6.54
CA ARG A 144 -9.35 9.09 5.58
C ARG A 144 -8.08 8.35 5.17
N GLN A 145 -7.59 8.67 3.98
CA GLN A 145 -6.26 8.32 3.52
C GLN A 145 -5.49 9.58 3.17
N HIS A 146 -4.31 9.75 3.76
CA HIS A 146 -3.38 10.82 3.40
C HIS A 146 -2.32 10.27 2.46
N TRP A 147 -2.24 10.86 1.28
CA TRP A 147 -1.34 10.45 0.21
C TRP A 147 -0.20 11.42 0.07
N VAL A 148 1.00 10.87 -0.14
CA VAL A 148 2.17 11.53 -0.70
C VAL A 148 2.43 10.91 -2.06
N TRP A 149 2.38 11.72 -3.12
CA TRP A 149 2.49 11.26 -4.50
C TRP A 149 3.76 11.79 -5.13
N PHE A 150 4.54 10.87 -5.70
CA PHE A 150 5.75 11.12 -6.45
C PHE A 150 5.40 11.08 -7.94
N SER A 151 5.38 12.25 -8.59
CA SER A 151 4.90 12.46 -9.94
C SER A 151 6.05 12.59 -10.92
N SER A 152 6.04 11.75 -11.96
CA SER A 152 6.98 11.79 -13.09
C SER A 152 8.46 11.64 -12.70
N MET A 153 8.77 11.04 -11.56
CA MET A 153 10.13 11.02 -11.01
C MET A 153 11.15 10.40 -11.96
N SER A 154 12.30 11.04 -12.09
CA SER A 154 13.40 10.60 -12.94
C SER A 154 14.18 9.43 -12.35
N PRO A 155 14.85 8.62 -13.20
CA PRO A 155 15.73 7.56 -12.73
C PRO A 155 16.98 8.13 -12.02
N PRO A 156 17.51 7.43 -11.00
CA PRO A 156 18.81 7.75 -10.39
C PRO A 156 19.91 7.84 -11.44
N GLY A 157 20.87 8.76 -11.26
CA GLY A 157 22.00 8.93 -12.19
C GLY A 157 21.66 9.65 -13.52
N GLY A 158 20.38 9.93 -13.77
CA GLY A 158 19.91 10.61 -14.98
C GLY A 158 19.54 9.66 -16.12
N GLY A 159 18.77 10.16 -17.08
CA GLY A 159 18.23 9.37 -18.20
C GLY A 159 16.86 9.87 -18.62
N SER A 160 16.35 9.33 -19.73
CA SER A 160 14.98 9.58 -20.18
C SER A 160 14.07 8.48 -19.67
N GLY A 161 13.26 8.81 -18.66
CA GLY A 161 12.28 7.90 -18.08
C GLY A 161 11.52 8.59 -16.95
N PHE A 162 10.41 8.01 -16.55
CA PHE A 162 9.58 8.51 -15.47
C PHE A 162 9.03 7.35 -14.65
N SER A 163 8.76 7.61 -13.38
CA SER A 163 8.07 6.69 -12.49
C SER A 163 7.12 7.44 -11.55
N TYR A 164 5.95 6.85 -11.32
CA TYR A 164 4.87 7.38 -10.51
C TYR A 164 4.58 6.41 -9.37
N TRP A 165 4.68 6.92 -8.15
CA TRP A 165 4.47 6.14 -6.93
C TRP A 165 3.73 6.94 -5.87
N GLY A 166 3.05 6.25 -4.96
CA GLY A 166 2.40 6.83 -3.80
C GLY A 166 2.84 6.19 -2.49
N ILE A 167 2.96 6.98 -1.44
CA ILE A 167 2.94 6.52 -0.05
C ILE A 167 1.63 6.98 0.57
N VAL A 168 0.88 6.06 1.17
CA VAL A 168 -0.45 6.32 1.73
C VAL A 168 -0.49 5.93 3.18
N PHE A 169 -1.02 6.80 4.01
CA PHE A 169 -1.28 6.57 5.43
C PHE A 169 -2.80 6.51 5.64
N GLU A 170 -3.28 5.47 6.30
CA GLU A 170 -4.72 5.26 6.54
C GLU A 170 -5.10 5.56 7.99
N GLU A 171 -6.11 6.41 8.16
CA GLU A 171 -6.67 6.78 9.46
C GLU A 171 -7.29 5.55 10.15
N THR A 172 -7.24 5.52 11.48
CA THR A 172 -7.70 4.44 12.39
C THR A 172 -6.92 3.13 12.32
N THR A 173 -6.69 2.58 11.13
CA THR A 173 -6.01 1.29 10.95
C THR A 173 -4.49 1.44 11.07
N ASN A 174 -3.96 2.63 10.77
CA ASN A 174 -2.54 2.92 10.63
C ASN A 174 -1.85 2.02 9.59
N ASN A 175 -2.61 1.52 8.61
CA ASN A 175 -2.04 0.84 7.46
C ASN A 175 -1.20 1.83 6.64
N ILE A 176 -0.11 1.32 6.09
CA ILE A 176 0.71 2.04 5.11
C ILE A 176 0.55 1.34 3.77
N PHE A 177 0.33 2.10 2.70
CA PHE A 177 0.36 1.56 1.36
C PHE A 177 1.47 2.21 0.54
N ILE A 178 2.20 1.40 -0.21
CA ILE A 178 3.13 1.84 -1.25
C ILE A 178 2.49 1.48 -2.58
N VAL A 179 2.11 2.49 -3.35
CA VAL A 179 1.36 2.35 -4.60
C VAL A 179 2.32 2.52 -5.77
N ASP A 180 2.33 1.53 -6.65
CA ASP A 180 3.05 1.49 -7.92
C ASP A 180 2.05 1.81 -9.03
N ALA A 181 2.24 2.95 -9.69
CA ALA A 181 1.22 3.47 -10.59
C ALA A 181 1.64 3.43 -12.05
N ARG A 182 2.80 3.98 -12.41
CA ARG A 182 3.19 4.09 -13.82
C ARG A 182 4.69 4.26 -13.96
N THR A 183 5.33 3.44 -14.77
CA THR A 183 6.77 3.55 -15.03
C THR A 183 7.10 3.32 -16.50
N GLN A 184 8.04 4.11 -17.03
CA GLN A 184 8.60 3.90 -18.35
C GLN A 184 10.05 4.43 -18.48
N PRO A 185 10.91 3.76 -19.25
CA PRO A 185 10.79 2.36 -19.70
C PRO A 185 11.02 1.37 -18.55
N ALA A 186 10.71 0.10 -18.79
CA ALA A 186 11.03 -0.99 -17.86
C ALA A 186 12.56 -1.09 -17.63
N GLY A 187 12.95 -1.45 -16.40
CA GLY A 187 14.33 -1.75 -16.05
C GLY A 187 15.23 -0.55 -15.73
N LEU A 188 14.74 0.70 -15.83
CA LEU A 188 15.53 1.88 -15.42
C LEU A 188 15.49 2.19 -13.94
N PHE A 189 14.52 1.65 -13.21
CA PHE A 189 14.30 1.94 -11.80
C PHE A 189 14.42 0.67 -10.98
N THR A 190 15.11 0.77 -9.85
CA THR A 190 15.16 -0.23 -8.80
C THR A 190 14.81 0.45 -7.48
N PHE A 191 13.94 -0.18 -6.69
CA PHE A 191 13.42 0.44 -5.48
C PHE A 191 13.68 -0.39 -4.23
N THR A 192 13.94 0.32 -3.14
CA THR A 192 13.80 -0.18 -1.78
C THR A 192 12.43 0.27 -1.28
N LEU A 193 11.53 -0.70 -1.09
CA LEU A 193 10.18 -0.47 -0.60
C LEU A 193 10.09 -0.94 0.85
N GLY A 194 9.80 -0.05 1.80
CA GLY A 194 9.76 -0.48 3.20
C GLY A 194 9.54 0.62 4.21
N ILE A 195 9.56 0.20 5.47
CA ILE A 195 9.44 1.03 6.66
C ILE A 195 10.72 0.84 7.47
N GLN A 196 11.39 1.93 7.81
CA GLN A 196 12.48 1.93 8.79
C GLN A 196 11.99 2.57 10.08
N ILE A 197 12.08 1.83 11.19
CA ILE A 197 11.80 2.35 12.51
C ILE A 197 13.03 3.06 13.04
N ASP A 198 14.16 2.36 12.99
CA ASP A 198 15.47 2.86 13.43
C ASP A 198 16.61 2.16 12.65
N ASN A 199 17.85 2.43 13.05
CA ASN A 199 19.03 1.85 12.41
C ASN A 199 19.20 0.32 12.58
N ALA A 200 18.38 -0.33 13.40
CA ALA A 200 18.41 -1.77 13.66
C ALA A 200 17.13 -2.48 13.20
N THR A 201 16.01 -1.76 13.10
CA THR A 201 14.67 -2.30 12.88
C THR A 201 14.05 -1.72 11.62
N ALA A 202 13.83 -2.57 10.63
CA ALA A 202 13.10 -2.21 9.42
C ALA A 202 12.31 -3.40 8.85
N TYR A 203 11.33 -3.09 8.02
CA TYR A 203 10.47 -4.03 7.33
C TYR A 203 10.42 -3.65 5.86
N GLN A 204 10.93 -4.50 4.97
CA GLN A 204 10.98 -4.22 3.55
C GLN A 204 10.28 -5.29 2.72
N VAL A 205 9.85 -4.91 1.52
CA VAL A 205 9.34 -5.85 0.51
C VAL A 205 10.49 -6.76 0.08
N PHE A 206 10.22 -8.07 0.02
CA PHE A 206 11.17 -9.07 -0.46
C PHE A 206 11.64 -8.73 -1.89
N GLY A 207 12.95 -8.68 -2.09
CA GLY A 207 13.58 -8.27 -3.35
C GLY A 207 14.16 -6.85 -3.33
N SER A 208 13.83 -6.03 -2.31
CA SER A 208 14.54 -4.76 -2.08
C SER A 208 16.04 -5.02 -1.87
N PRO A 209 16.95 -4.17 -2.39
CA PRO A 209 16.72 -2.89 -3.08
C PRO A 209 16.42 -2.99 -4.58
N ASN A 210 16.17 -4.19 -5.11
CA ASN A 210 16.05 -4.45 -6.55
C ASN A 210 14.59 -4.61 -7.01
N ILE A 211 13.62 -3.94 -6.35
CA ILE A 211 12.22 -4.01 -6.79
C ILE A 211 12.05 -3.20 -8.07
N ALA A 212 11.57 -3.84 -9.13
CA ALA A 212 11.11 -3.16 -10.34
C ALA A 212 9.63 -2.78 -10.22
N SER A 213 9.23 -1.69 -10.89
CA SER A 213 7.82 -1.38 -11.10
C SER A 213 7.13 -2.49 -11.91
N SER A 214 5.93 -2.84 -11.49
CA SER A 214 5.05 -3.80 -12.16
C SER A 214 4.06 -3.14 -13.09
N VAL A 215 3.89 -1.81 -13.00
CA VAL A 215 2.98 -1.05 -13.86
C VAL A 215 3.78 -0.33 -14.93
N ILE A 216 4.22 -1.13 -15.91
CA ILE A 216 4.97 -0.62 -17.07
C ILE A 216 3.98 -0.14 -18.12
N THR A 217 4.06 1.14 -18.46
CA THR A 217 3.20 1.76 -19.46
C THR A 217 3.89 1.78 -20.83
N THR A 218 3.10 1.64 -21.90
CA THR A 218 3.48 2.15 -23.23
C THR A 218 2.80 3.52 -23.39
N ASN A 219 3.32 4.44 -24.21
CA ASN A 219 2.85 5.84 -24.28
C ASN A 219 1.31 6.05 -24.50
N THR A 220 0.53 4.99 -24.75
CA THR A 220 -0.94 4.95 -24.86
C THR A 220 -1.65 4.22 -23.71
N GLY A 221 -0.99 4.04 -22.56
CA GLY A 221 -1.49 3.22 -21.44
C GLY A 221 -2.68 3.81 -20.68
N VAL A 222 -3.22 3.02 -19.76
CA VAL A 222 -4.18 3.45 -18.73
C VAL A 222 -3.52 4.52 -17.86
N THR A 223 -4.28 5.56 -17.52
CA THR A 223 -3.79 6.71 -16.75
C THR A 223 -4.62 6.91 -15.50
N ASP A 224 -5.22 5.85 -14.97
CA ASP A 224 -6.09 5.91 -13.81
C ASP A 224 -5.79 4.79 -12.81
N ALA A 225 -6.59 4.70 -11.75
CA ALA A 225 -6.39 3.73 -10.69
C ALA A 225 -6.53 2.25 -11.10
N SER A 226 -7.00 1.95 -12.32
CA SER A 226 -7.43 0.60 -12.69
C SER A 226 -6.32 -0.39 -13.01
N ASP A 227 -5.09 0.06 -13.23
CA ASP A 227 -3.91 -0.79 -13.40
C ASP A 227 -2.88 -0.65 -12.26
N GLN A 228 -3.16 0.21 -11.27
CA GLN A 228 -2.27 0.41 -10.13
C GLN A 228 -2.20 -0.85 -9.26
N VAL A 229 -0.98 -1.17 -8.81
CA VAL A 229 -0.73 -2.22 -7.82
C VAL A 229 -0.17 -1.60 -6.56
N TYR A 230 -0.34 -2.25 -5.41
CA TYR A 230 0.13 -1.66 -4.16
C TYR A 230 0.59 -2.69 -3.15
N TYR A 231 1.58 -2.33 -2.34
CA TYR A 231 2.03 -3.09 -1.18
C TYR A 231 1.36 -2.51 0.05
N LYS A 232 0.63 -3.33 0.80
CA LYS A 232 0.08 -2.96 2.10
C LYS A 232 1.03 -3.42 3.18
N PHE A 233 1.46 -2.50 4.04
CA PHE A 233 2.12 -2.78 5.30
C PHE A 233 1.13 -2.58 6.44
N ASN A 234 1.03 -3.57 7.31
CA ASN A 234 0.14 -3.52 8.45
C ASN A 234 0.73 -4.24 9.66
N THR A 235 0.23 -3.82 10.81
CA THR A 235 0.62 -4.25 12.16
C THR A 235 -0.23 -5.42 12.66
N SER A 236 -1.33 -5.70 11.97
CA SER A 236 -2.24 -6.82 12.21
C SER A 236 -2.59 -7.48 10.89
N LEU A 237 -2.10 -8.70 10.65
CA LEU A 237 -2.65 -9.59 9.63
C LEU A 237 -3.33 -10.75 10.30
N SER A 238 -4.57 -11.01 9.89
CA SER A 238 -5.04 -12.37 9.87
C SER A 238 -4.16 -13.14 8.86
N GLN A 239 -3.58 -14.26 9.28
CA GLN A 239 -2.74 -15.09 8.39
C GLN A 239 -3.50 -15.50 7.14
N TYR A 240 -4.81 -15.71 7.30
CA TYR A 240 -5.75 -16.03 6.24
C TYR A 240 -6.88 -15.01 6.27
N ASP A 241 -7.08 -14.29 5.17
CA ASP A 241 -8.16 -13.33 5.03
C ASP A 241 -8.61 -13.31 3.57
N VAL A 242 -9.91 -13.26 3.34
CA VAL A 242 -10.49 -13.37 1.99
C VAL A 242 -11.61 -12.36 1.85
N ARG A 243 -11.57 -11.61 0.76
CA ARG A 243 -12.63 -10.67 0.39
C ARG A 243 -13.24 -11.03 -0.96
N PRO A 244 -14.58 -11.19 -1.04
CA PRO A 244 -15.28 -11.23 -2.32
C PRO A 244 -15.06 -9.93 -3.11
N LYS A 245 -14.64 -10.05 -4.36
CA LYS A 245 -14.42 -8.93 -5.28
C LYS A 245 -15.57 -8.75 -6.26
N THR A 246 -16.00 -9.84 -6.88
CA THR A 246 -17.12 -9.83 -7.83
C THR A 246 -18.06 -10.97 -7.55
N PHE A 247 -19.32 -10.76 -7.88
CA PHE A 247 -20.39 -11.74 -7.81
C PHE A 247 -21.23 -11.59 -9.06
N SER A 248 -21.53 -12.70 -9.73
CA SER A 248 -22.37 -12.75 -10.91
C SER A 248 -23.14 -14.06 -10.93
N LEU A 249 -24.45 -13.97 -11.08
CA LEU A 249 -25.27 -15.09 -11.50
C LEU A 249 -25.19 -15.11 -13.02
N LYS A 250 -24.33 -15.97 -13.58
CA LYS A 250 -24.13 -15.98 -15.03
C LYS A 250 -25.38 -16.57 -15.68
N ASN A 251 -26.06 -15.77 -16.50
CA ASN A 251 -26.74 -16.23 -17.71
C ASN A 251 -26.58 -15.10 -18.74
N GLU A 252 -26.08 -15.41 -19.93
CA GLU A 252 -25.82 -14.42 -20.98
C GLU A 252 -27.14 -13.88 -21.58
N PHE A 253 -27.87 -12.99 -20.86
CA PHE A 253 -28.98 -12.09 -21.30
C PHE A 253 -30.21 -12.70 -22.04
N PRO A 254 -31.32 -11.97 -22.33
CA PRO A 254 -32.04 -10.91 -21.60
C PRO A 254 -33.48 -11.30 -21.17
N TYR A 255 -33.93 -12.55 -21.39
CA TYR A 255 -35.28 -12.97 -21.00
C TYR A 255 -35.25 -13.79 -19.71
N ARG A 256 -35.78 -13.21 -18.62
CA ARG A 256 -35.91 -13.85 -17.31
C ARG A 256 -36.79 -15.11 -17.39
N ASN A 257 -36.19 -16.26 -17.62
CA ASN A 257 -36.80 -17.53 -17.24
C ASN A 257 -36.39 -17.82 -15.80
N TYR A 258 -37.17 -17.30 -14.83
CA TYR A 258 -36.97 -17.59 -13.40
C TYR A 258 -37.01 -19.09 -13.07
N ASN A 259 -37.58 -19.91 -13.96
CA ASN A 259 -37.73 -21.36 -13.78
C ASN A 259 -36.61 -22.18 -14.44
N ALA A 260 -35.53 -21.58 -14.94
CA ALA A 260 -34.45 -22.28 -15.66
C ALA A 260 -33.25 -22.67 -14.77
N GLY A 261 -33.46 -22.79 -13.45
CA GLY A 261 -32.40 -23.25 -12.53
C GLY A 261 -31.88 -24.65 -12.92
N PRO A 262 -30.64 -25.00 -12.53
CA PRO A 262 -29.77 -24.28 -11.58
C PRO A 262 -28.91 -23.17 -12.20
N TYR A 263 -28.68 -22.10 -11.44
CA TYR A 263 -27.80 -21.00 -11.82
C TYR A 263 -26.40 -21.19 -11.24
N ALA A 264 -25.37 -20.91 -12.04
CA ALA A 264 -24.00 -20.89 -11.53
C ALA A 264 -23.70 -19.54 -10.88
N ILE A 265 -23.31 -19.56 -9.60
CA ILE A 265 -22.78 -18.36 -8.93
C ILE A 265 -21.30 -18.27 -9.25
N ASN A 266 -20.92 -17.28 -10.04
CA ASN A 266 -19.55 -17.01 -10.40
C ASN A 266 -19.07 -15.76 -9.67
N GLY A 267 -17.77 -15.67 -9.45
CA GLY A 267 -17.20 -14.48 -8.85
C GLY A 267 -15.69 -14.55 -8.78
N SER A 268 -15.13 -13.56 -8.09
CA SER A 268 -13.72 -13.53 -7.76
C SER A 268 -13.54 -13.17 -6.30
N LEU A 269 -12.47 -13.69 -5.71
CA LEU A 269 -12.05 -13.45 -4.34
C LEU A 269 -10.61 -12.91 -4.37
N ALA A 270 -10.25 -12.07 -3.39
CA ALA A 270 -8.88 -11.67 -3.14
C ALA A 270 -8.40 -12.28 -1.82
N ASN A 271 -7.20 -12.86 -1.82
CA ASN A 271 -6.51 -13.21 -0.58
C ASN A 271 -5.94 -11.93 0.05
N LEU A 272 -6.51 -11.48 1.16
CA LEU A 272 -5.99 -10.34 1.92
C LEU A 272 -4.95 -10.76 2.98
N GLY A 273 -4.78 -12.07 3.20
CA GLY A 273 -3.84 -12.63 4.17
C GLY A 273 -2.41 -12.68 3.65
N SER A 274 -1.46 -12.87 4.57
CA SER A 274 -0.05 -13.07 4.22
C SER A 274 0.26 -14.49 3.75
N GLN A 275 -0.54 -15.48 4.16
CA GLN A 275 -0.31 -16.87 3.79
C GLN A 275 -1.00 -17.21 2.46
N THR A 276 -0.38 -18.12 1.72
CA THR A 276 -1.02 -18.72 0.54
C THR A 276 -2.21 -19.55 0.98
N LEU A 277 -3.38 -19.29 0.42
CA LEU A 277 -4.56 -20.11 0.65
C LEU A 277 -4.42 -21.39 -0.17
N THR A 278 -4.46 -22.53 0.52
CA THR A 278 -4.38 -23.86 -0.09
C THR A 278 -5.75 -24.54 -0.21
N SER A 279 -6.73 -24.07 0.57
CA SER A 279 -8.10 -24.58 0.52
C SER A 279 -9.15 -23.53 0.85
N LEU A 280 -10.34 -23.63 0.26
CA LEU A 280 -11.49 -22.77 0.53
C LEU A 280 -12.79 -23.57 0.59
N VAL A 281 -13.72 -23.14 1.44
CA VAL A 281 -15.12 -23.55 1.39
C VAL A 281 -15.94 -22.30 1.09
N LEU A 282 -16.69 -22.34 -0.01
CA LEU A 282 -17.57 -21.24 -0.40
C LEU A 282 -18.96 -21.54 0.14
N ASN A 283 -19.59 -20.54 0.74
CA ASN A 283 -20.94 -20.64 1.29
C ASN A 283 -21.80 -19.52 0.72
N TYR A 284 -23.04 -19.82 0.37
CA TYR A 284 -24.07 -18.82 0.12
C TYR A 284 -25.36 -19.17 0.85
N SER A 285 -26.20 -18.19 1.13
CA SER A 285 -27.56 -18.40 1.62
C SER A 285 -28.53 -17.54 0.82
N VAL A 286 -29.76 -18.02 0.71
CA VAL A 286 -30.88 -17.29 0.10
C VAL A 286 -31.82 -16.88 1.23
N ASP A 287 -32.14 -15.59 1.32
CA ASP A 287 -33.07 -15.02 2.29
C ASP A 287 -32.80 -15.42 3.76
N GLY A 288 -31.52 -15.54 4.13
CA GLY A 288 -31.10 -15.94 5.48
C GLY A 288 -31.37 -17.41 5.81
N GLY A 289 -31.70 -18.24 4.83
CA GLY A 289 -31.86 -19.68 4.98
C GLY A 289 -30.55 -20.41 5.28
N ALA A 290 -30.63 -21.75 5.37
CA ALA A 290 -29.47 -22.58 5.63
C ALA A 290 -28.37 -22.36 4.57
N PRO A 291 -27.09 -22.24 4.98
CA PRO A 291 -26.01 -22.04 4.04
C PRO A 291 -25.83 -23.28 3.16
N ILE A 292 -25.67 -23.06 1.87
CA ILE A 292 -25.28 -24.06 0.89
C ILE A 292 -23.77 -23.90 0.67
N SER A 293 -23.04 -25.00 0.84
CA SER A 293 -21.58 -25.02 0.84
C SER A 293 -21.03 -25.83 -0.34
N THR A 294 -19.90 -25.41 -0.90
CA THR A 294 -19.06 -26.31 -1.72
C THR A 294 -18.39 -27.37 -0.85
N ALA A 295 -17.91 -28.44 -1.48
CA ALA A 295 -16.79 -29.18 -0.90
C ALA A 295 -15.55 -28.27 -0.76
N ALA A 296 -14.58 -28.67 0.06
CA ALA A 296 -13.32 -27.95 0.18
C ALA A 296 -12.61 -27.93 -1.19
N LEU A 297 -12.50 -26.73 -1.76
CA LEU A 297 -11.78 -26.49 -3.01
C LEU A 297 -10.29 -26.47 -2.71
N THR A 298 -9.50 -27.23 -3.47
CA THR A 298 -8.04 -27.06 -3.45
C THR A 298 -7.68 -25.86 -4.31
N VAL A 299 -6.96 -24.91 -3.73
CA VAL A 299 -6.57 -23.66 -4.40
C VAL A 299 -5.10 -23.36 -4.14
N ASN A 300 -4.53 -22.39 -4.86
CA ASN A 300 -3.18 -21.90 -4.62
C ASN A 300 -3.18 -20.38 -4.83
N ILE A 301 -3.64 -19.65 -3.82
CA ILE A 301 -3.86 -18.20 -3.92
C ILE A 301 -2.85 -17.51 -3.01
N ALA A 302 -1.76 -17.00 -3.58
CA ALA A 302 -0.77 -16.22 -2.85
C ALA A 302 -1.42 -14.98 -2.19
N GLY A 303 -0.79 -14.45 -1.14
CA GLY A 303 -1.24 -13.20 -0.52
C GLY A 303 -1.33 -12.07 -1.54
N GLY A 304 -2.46 -11.37 -1.58
CA GLY A 304 -2.76 -10.27 -2.50
C GLY A 304 -3.14 -10.68 -3.93
N ALA A 305 -3.18 -11.99 -4.21
CA ALA A 305 -3.66 -12.53 -5.48
C ALA A 305 -5.19 -12.74 -5.48
N CYS A 306 -5.74 -12.92 -6.69
CA CYS A 306 -7.16 -13.17 -6.91
C CYS A 306 -7.42 -14.60 -7.40
N PHE A 307 -8.62 -15.09 -7.09
CA PHE A 307 -9.11 -16.39 -7.52
C PHE A 307 -10.52 -16.26 -8.06
N ASN A 308 -10.74 -16.73 -9.29
CA ASN A 308 -12.07 -16.85 -9.85
C ASN A 308 -12.69 -18.16 -9.37
N TYR A 309 -13.91 -18.10 -8.86
CA TYR A 309 -14.63 -19.26 -8.39
C TYR A 309 -15.93 -19.46 -9.18
N ASN A 310 -16.36 -20.71 -9.20
CA ASN A 310 -17.69 -21.11 -9.61
C ASN A 310 -18.30 -21.95 -8.47
N HIS A 311 -19.43 -21.51 -7.94
CA HIS A 311 -20.25 -22.28 -7.02
C HIS A 311 -21.39 -22.91 -7.85
N PRO A 312 -21.41 -24.25 -8.00
CA PRO A 312 -22.24 -24.95 -9.00
C PRO A 312 -23.76 -24.97 -8.72
N THR A 313 -24.25 -24.20 -7.75
CA THR A 313 -25.66 -24.20 -7.33
C THR A 313 -26.11 -22.81 -6.89
N ALA A 314 -27.24 -22.38 -7.43
CA ALA A 314 -28.21 -21.35 -6.99
C ALA A 314 -29.56 -21.66 -7.65
#